data_AF-A0A0K0E2Y3-F1
#
_entry.id   AF-A0A0K0E2Y3-F1
#
_cell.length_a   1.000
_cell.length_b   1.000
_cell.length_c   1.000
_cell.angle_alpha   90.00
_cell.angle_beta   90.00
_cell.angle_gamma   90.00
#
_symmetry.space_group_name_H-M   'P 1'
#
loop_
_entity.id
_entity.type
_entity.pdbx_description
1 polymer ?
#
loop_
_entity_poly.entity_id
_entity_poly.type
_entity_poly.pdbx_seq_one_letter_code
_entity_poly.pdbx_strand_id
1 'polypeptide(L)'
;MRYFIGISLLIIISIINFVNGYSLYKQKKWISVKDSLIEYRIIRLGRMAVDAYNEKRKNPNTLFFERVLSAEKNRKLQGKGKKMRLSVLATLYNKKNKKHKPSCAKLRAYFTVNKHGEKILSKVRLTPYWNNPQKCAKLRNKFVPVPYKKPPKIYKI
;
A
#
# COMPACT_ATOMS: atom_id res chain seq x y z
N MET A 1 -18.29 55.85 3.85
CA MET A 1 -18.05 54.68 2.97
C MET A 1 -16.65 54.02 3.11
N ARG A 2 -15.70 54.54 3.92
CA ARG A 2 -14.35 53.94 4.06
C ARG A 2 -14.26 52.62 4.86
N TYR A 3 -15.22 52.34 5.74
CA TYR A 3 -15.17 51.15 6.60
C TYR A 3 -15.62 49.84 5.94
N PHE A 4 -16.22 49.89 4.74
CA PHE A 4 -16.71 48.69 4.06
C PHE A 4 -15.58 47.81 3.49
N ILE A 5 -14.44 48.40 3.15
CA ILE A 5 -13.29 47.70 2.53
C ILE A 5 -12.56 46.83 3.56
N GLY A 6 -12.50 47.25 4.83
CA GLY A 6 -11.84 46.47 5.89
C GLY A 6 -12.61 45.19 6.25
N ILE A 7 -13.94 45.25 6.25
CA ILE A 7 -14.80 44.11 6.59
C ILE A 7 -14.74 43.04 5.49
N SER A 8 -14.70 43.43 4.21
CA SER A 8 -14.65 42.45 3.11
C SER A 8 -13.35 41.64 3.08
N LEU A 9 -12.19 42.27 3.38
CA LEU A 9 -10.90 41.59 3.48
C LEU A 9 -10.87 40.52 4.58
N LEU A 10 -11.43 40.80 5.76
CA LEU A 10 -11.50 39.84 6.87
C LEU A 10 -12.35 38.61 6.52
N ILE A 11 -13.47 38.81 5.80
CA ILE A 11 -14.35 37.72 5.36
C ILE A 11 -13.61 36.81 4.35
N ILE A 12 -12.89 37.38 3.38
CA ILE A 12 -12.15 36.61 2.37
C ILE A 12 -11.07 35.74 3.03
N ILE A 13 -10.30 36.29 3.98
CA ILE A 13 -9.26 35.54 4.70
C ILE A 13 -9.88 34.37 5.51
N SER A 14 -11.04 34.60 6.13
CA SER A 14 -11.76 33.55 6.87
C SER A 14 -12.21 32.41 5.95
N ILE A 15 -12.75 32.72 4.77
CA ILE A 15 -13.16 31.71 3.78
C ILE A 15 -11.95 30.93 3.27
N ILE A 16 -10.83 31.59 2.95
CA ILE A 16 -9.59 30.91 2.51
C ILE A 16 -9.08 29.97 3.61
N ASN A 17 -9.05 30.42 4.86
CA ASN A 17 -8.64 29.60 6.00
C ASN A 17 -9.59 28.42 6.22
N PHE A 18 -10.89 28.62 6.05
CA PHE A 18 -11.88 27.55 6.15
C PHE A 18 -11.70 26.50 5.04
N VAL A 19 -11.53 26.92 3.79
CA VAL A 19 -11.30 26.03 2.64
C VAL A 19 -9.98 25.28 2.80
N ASN A 20 -8.91 25.96 3.21
CA ASN A 20 -7.60 25.33 3.48
C ASN A 20 -7.69 24.33 4.63
N GLY A 21 -8.38 24.67 5.72
CA GLY A 21 -8.64 23.78 6.85
C GLY A 21 -9.48 22.55 6.45
N TYR A 22 -10.51 22.74 5.64
CA TYR A 22 -11.37 21.65 5.13
C TYR A 22 -10.62 20.69 4.21
N SER A 23 -9.72 21.22 3.38
CA SER A 23 -8.84 20.43 2.51
C SER A 23 -7.90 19.55 3.34
N LEU A 24 -7.30 20.10 4.39
CA LEU A 24 -6.42 19.36 5.30
C LEU A 24 -7.18 18.28 6.10
N TYR A 25 -8.41 18.57 6.54
CA TYR A 25 -9.23 17.61 7.30
C TYR A 25 -9.63 16.36 6.49
N LYS A 26 -9.79 16.49 5.16
CA LYS A 26 -10.16 15.36 4.30
C LYS A 26 -8.98 14.46 3.90
N GLN A 27 -7.73 14.87 4.13
CA GLN A 27 -6.59 14.00 3.85
C GLN A 27 -6.56 12.82 4.82
N LYS A 28 -6.93 11.63 4.33
CA LYS A 28 -6.83 10.36 5.08
C LYS A 28 -5.37 10.15 5.52
N LYS A 29 -5.04 10.54 6.76
CA LYS A 29 -3.69 10.36 7.34
C LYS A 29 -3.40 8.87 7.49
N TRP A 30 -2.41 8.39 6.73
CA TRP A 30 -1.86 7.04 6.86
C TRP A 30 -0.72 7.09 7.88
N ILE A 31 -0.71 6.18 8.85
CA ILE A 31 0.38 6.02 9.82
C ILE A 31 1.07 4.68 9.56
N SER A 32 2.40 4.64 9.65
CA SER A 32 3.13 3.37 9.65
C SER A 32 2.67 2.48 10.81
N VAL A 33 2.49 1.19 10.54
CA VAL A 33 2.38 0.17 11.59
C VAL A 33 3.80 0.00 12.14
N LYS A 34 3.99 0.11 13.46
CA LYS A 34 5.32 -0.12 14.06
C LYS A 34 5.77 -1.55 13.73
N ASP A 35 6.96 -1.66 13.15
CA ASP A 35 7.48 -2.87 12.49
C ASP A 35 7.76 -4.04 13.45
N SER A 36 7.99 -3.78 14.74
CA SER A 36 8.64 -4.75 15.64
C SER A 36 7.81 -5.98 16.04
N LEU A 37 6.47 -5.94 16.02
CA LEU A 37 5.66 -7.00 16.64
C LEU A 37 4.83 -7.85 15.67
N ILE A 38 4.83 -7.56 14.37
CA ILE A 38 3.90 -8.22 13.42
C ILE A 38 4.57 -8.52 12.06
N GLU A 39 5.87 -8.77 12.02
CA GLU A 39 6.58 -8.99 10.74
C GLU A 39 6.00 -10.18 9.95
N TYR A 40 5.80 -11.34 10.60
CA TYR A 40 5.27 -12.53 9.93
C TYR A 40 3.85 -12.34 9.35
N ARG A 41 2.92 -11.74 10.12
CA ARG A 41 1.55 -11.54 9.60
C ARG A 41 1.54 -10.51 8.48
N ILE A 42 2.39 -9.48 8.55
CA ILE A 42 2.55 -8.49 7.48
C ILE A 42 3.12 -9.14 6.22
N ILE A 43 4.15 -9.97 6.34
CA ILE A 43 4.73 -10.75 5.24
C ILE A 43 3.66 -11.65 4.59
N ARG A 44 2.85 -12.34 5.41
CA ARG A 44 1.75 -13.19 4.90
C ARG A 44 0.73 -12.39 4.09
N LEU A 45 0.36 -11.20 4.55
CA LEU A 45 -0.52 -10.30 3.78
C LEU A 45 0.15 -9.84 2.47
N GLY A 46 1.46 -9.60 2.51
CA GLY A 46 2.23 -9.25 1.33
C GLY A 46 2.24 -10.36 0.27
N ARG A 47 2.44 -11.62 0.69
CA ARG A 47 2.36 -12.81 -0.19
C ARG A 47 0.96 -12.99 -0.76
N MET A 48 -0.07 -12.94 0.09
CA MET A 48 -1.47 -13.00 -0.33
C MET A 48 -1.80 -11.95 -1.39
N ALA A 49 -1.25 -10.74 -1.28
CA ALA A 49 -1.45 -9.70 -2.28
C ALA A 49 -0.79 -10.03 -3.62
N VAL A 50 0.41 -10.64 -3.61
CA VAL A 50 1.10 -11.08 -4.83
C VAL A 50 0.34 -12.21 -5.50
N ASP A 51 -0.08 -13.21 -4.73
CA ASP A 51 -0.87 -14.35 -5.23
C ASP A 51 -2.17 -13.86 -5.87
N ALA A 52 -2.92 -13.00 -5.16
CA ALA A 52 -4.15 -12.41 -5.69
C ALA A 52 -3.92 -11.50 -6.93
N TYR A 53 -2.74 -10.89 -7.07
CA TYR A 53 -2.40 -10.15 -8.30
C TYR A 53 -2.20 -11.11 -9.47
N ASN A 54 -1.47 -12.20 -9.25
CA ASN A 54 -1.19 -13.21 -10.27
C ASN A 54 -2.47 -13.94 -10.70
N GLU A 55 -3.36 -14.29 -9.77
CA GLU A 55 -4.63 -14.94 -10.07
C GLU A 55 -5.55 -14.07 -10.93
N LYS A 56 -5.63 -12.76 -10.65
CA LYS A 56 -6.51 -11.84 -11.40
C LYS A 56 -6.03 -11.54 -12.82
N ARG A 57 -4.77 -11.85 -13.17
CA ARG A 57 -4.16 -11.48 -14.45
C ARG A 57 -3.82 -12.73 -15.24
N LYS A 58 -4.50 -12.95 -16.37
CA LYS A 58 -4.07 -13.91 -17.41
C LYS A 58 -2.82 -13.44 -18.20
N ASN A 59 -1.99 -12.59 -17.60
CA ASN A 59 -0.83 -12.00 -18.27
C ASN A 59 0.37 -12.94 -18.17
N PRO A 60 1.31 -12.90 -19.14
CA PRO A 60 2.55 -13.70 -19.10
C PRO A 60 3.50 -13.27 -17.98
N ASN A 61 3.23 -12.12 -17.35
CA ASN A 61 4.06 -11.56 -16.30
C ASN A 61 3.60 -12.08 -14.94
N THR A 62 4.41 -12.93 -14.33
CA THR A 62 4.19 -13.43 -12.97
C THR A 62 4.99 -12.57 -11.99
N LEU A 63 4.37 -12.19 -10.88
CA LEU A 63 5.05 -11.54 -9.77
C LEU A 63 5.52 -12.58 -8.75
N PHE A 64 6.77 -12.44 -8.31
CA PHE A 64 7.30 -13.18 -7.17
C PHE A 64 7.44 -12.24 -5.98
N PHE A 65 6.96 -12.67 -4.81
CA PHE A 65 7.09 -11.90 -3.58
C PHE A 65 8.57 -11.82 -3.17
N GLU A 66 9.08 -10.61 -2.91
CA GLU A 66 10.39 -10.43 -2.29
C GLU A 66 10.22 -10.04 -0.82
N ARG A 67 9.55 -8.90 -0.55
CA ARG A 67 9.36 -8.41 0.82
C ARG A 67 8.29 -7.33 0.92
N VAL A 68 7.91 -6.98 2.15
CA VAL A 68 7.10 -5.79 2.42
C VAL A 68 8.02 -4.58 2.60
N LEU A 69 7.71 -3.48 1.91
CA LEU A 69 8.44 -2.20 2.01
C LEU A 69 7.84 -1.26 3.04
N SER A 70 6.52 -1.28 3.19
CA SER A 70 5.82 -0.49 4.21
C SER A 70 4.45 -1.08 4.50
N ALA A 71 4.03 -0.97 5.75
CA ALA A 71 2.69 -1.32 6.20
C ALA A 71 2.10 -0.10 6.90
N GLU A 72 0.96 0.39 6.45
CA GLU A 72 0.34 1.61 6.96
C GLU A 72 -1.13 1.36 7.29
N LYS A 73 -1.63 2.01 8.34
CA LYS A 73 -3.05 2.04 8.70
C LYS A 73 -3.61 3.45 8.56
N ASN A 74 -4.87 3.59 8.20
CA ASN A 74 -5.51 4.90 8.27
C ASN A 74 -5.82 5.29 9.73
N ARG A 75 -5.70 6.58 10.06
CA ARG A 75 -6.36 7.15 11.26
C ARG A 75 -7.85 7.23 10.96
N LYS A 76 -8.59 6.16 11.26
CA LYS A 76 -10.04 6.24 11.39
C LYS A 76 -10.42 6.15 12.86
N LEU A 77 -11.39 6.99 13.24
CA LEU A 77 -12.12 6.92 14.51
C LEU A 77 -12.75 5.52 14.66
N GLN A 78 -12.94 5.08 15.92
CA GLN A 78 -13.66 3.84 16.24
C GLN A 78 -15.01 3.79 15.47
N GLY A 79 -15.45 2.59 15.09
CA GLY A 79 -16.71 2.36 14.36
C GLY A 79 -16.60 2.42 12.83
N LYS A 80 -15.71 3.21 12.23
CA LYS A 80 -15.46 3.16 10.77
C LYS A 80 -14.39 2.11 10.47
N GLY A 81 -14.72 1.10 9.66
CA GLY A 81 -13.79 0.01 9.29
C GLY A 81 -12.39 0.52 8.95
N LYS A 82 -11.39 0.06 9.73
CA LYS A 82 -9.98 0.44 9.58
C LYS A 82 -9.50 -0.09 8.23
N LYS A 83 -8.67 0.68 7.54
CA LYS A 83 -8.04 0.25 6.29
C LYS A 83 -6.54 0.19 6.49
N MET A 84 -5.95 -0.86 5.93
CA MET A 84 -4.51 -1.06 5.90
C MET A 84 -4.03 -0.98 4.45
N ARG A 85 -2.83 -0.42 4.26
CA ARG A 85 -2.16 -0.30 2.98
C ARG A 85 -0.79 -0.93 3.12
N LEU A 86 -0.46 -1.81 2.18
CA LEU A 86 0.82 -2.48 2.10
C LEU A 86 1.51 -2.06 0.80
N SER A 87 2.78 -1.69 0.91
CA SER A 87 3.68 -1.61 -0.23
C SER A 87 4.55 -2.85 -0.22
N VAL A 88 4.52 -3.63 -1.28
CA VAL A 88 5.25 -4.89 -1.41
C VAL A 88 6.23 -4.75 -2.58
N LEU A 89 7.45 -5.20 -2.37
CA LEU A 89 8.44 -5.40 -3.41
C LEU A 89 8.24 -6.80 -4.00
N ALA A 90 8.12 -6.86 -5.32
CA ALA A 90 8.00 -8.09 -6.07
C ALA A 90 8.94 -8.09 -7.28
N THR A 91 9.40 -9.26 -7.68
CA THR A 91 10.08 -9.45 -8.97
C THR A 91 9.04 -9.70 -10.05
N LEU A 92 9.11 -8.98 -11.17
CA LEU A 92 8.37 -9.27 -12.39
C LEU A 92 9.17 -10.25 -13.25
N TYR A 93 8.59 -11.41 -13.51
CA TYR A 93 9.12 -12.39 -14.43
C TYR A 93 8.20 -12.52 -15.63
N ASN A 94 8.73 -12.30 -16.83
CA ASN A 94 7.98 -12.46 -18.07
C ASN A 94 8.24 -13.86 -18.64
N LYS A 95 7.23 -14.73 -18.63
CA LYS A 95 7.34 -16.09 -19.19
C LYS A 95 7.62 -16.09 -20.70
N LYS A 96 7.12 -15.09 -21.44
CA LYS A 96 7.30 -14.98 -22.90
C LYS A 96 8.72 -14.56 -23.28
N ASN A 97 9.38 -13.75 -22.44
CA ASN A 97 10.71 -13.23 -22.69
C ASN A 97 11.72 -13.76 -21.66
N LYS A 98 12.05 -15.06 -21.73
CA LYS A 98 13.02 -15.70 -20.82
C LYS A 98 14.39 -14.98 -20.79
N LYS A 99 14.78 -14.31 -21.88
CA LYS A 99 16.03 -13.54 -22.00
C LYS A 99 16.01 -12.21 -21.23
N HIS A 100 14.83 -11.71 -20.83
CA HIS A 100 14.75 -10.43 -20.15
C HIS A 100 15.16 -10.60 -18.68
N LYS A 101 16.10 -9.78 -18.22
CA LYS A 101 16.48 -9.75 -16.80
C LYS A 101 15.23 -9.52 -15.94
N PRO A 102 15.07 -10.25 -14.82
CA PRO A 102 13.97 -10.03 -13.90
C PRO A 102 13.93 -8.55 -13.51
N SER A 103 12.80 -7.88 -13.72
CA SER A 103 12.63 -6.49 -13.34
C SER A 103 11.92 -6.42 -12.00
N CYS A 104 12.03 -5.30 -11.31
CA CYS A 104 11.39 -5.14 -10.02
C CYS A 104 10.12 -4.33 -10.15
N ALA A 105 9.12 -4.72 -9.39
CA ALA A 105 7.80 -4.14 -9.37
C ALA A 105 7.42 -3.82 -7.93
N LYS A 106 6.72 -2.68 -7.76
CA LYS A 106 6.11 -2.33 -6.49
C LYS A 106 4.62 -2.56 -6.58
N LEU A 107 4.15 -3.44 -5.72
CA LEU A 107 2.76 -3.81 -5.58
C LEU A 107 2.18 -3.02 -4.41
N ARG A 108 1.04 -2.38 -4.62
CA ARG A 108 0.29 -1.70 -3.57
C ARG A 108 -1.01 -2.44 -3.32
N ALA A 109 -1.14 -2.95 -2.10
CA ALA A 109 -2.30 -3.69 -1.64
C ALA A 109 -3.06 -2.92 -0.57
N TYR A 110 -4.38 -3.02 -0.61
CA TYR A 110 -5.30 -2.39 0.34
C TYR A 110 -6.15 -3.47 0.98
N PHE A 111 -6.19 -3.44 2.31
CA PHE A 111 -6.99 -4.36 3.11
C PHE A 111 -8.00 -3.57 3.92
N THR A 112 -9.19 -4.12 4.05
CA THR A 112 -10.18 -3.67 5.02
C THR A 112 -10.07 -4.55 6.25
N VAL A 113 -10.01 -3.94 7.43
CA VAL A 113 -9.97 -4.64 8.70
C VAL A 113 -11.40 -4.71 9.24
N ASN A 114 -11.92 -5.93 9.44
CA ASN A 114 -13.26 -6.12 9.98
C ASN A 114 -13.29 -5.95 11.51
N LYS A 115 -14.48 -6.12 12.11
CA LYS A 115 -14.68 -5.99 13.57
C LYS A 115 -13.85 -7.00 14.37
N HIS A 116 -13.61 -8.19 13.82
CA HIS A 116 -12.78 -9.25 14.42
C HIS A 116 -11.27 -9.04 14.22
N GLY A 117 -10.87 -7.96 13.55
CA GLY A 117 -9.46 -7.68 13.28
C GLY A 117 -8.87 -8.49 12.12
N GLU A 118 -9.68 -9.22 11.34
CA GLU A 118 -9.26 -9.90 10.12
C GLU A 118 -9.02 -8.89 9.01
N LYS A 119 -8.03 -9.17 8.15
CA LYS A 119 -7.60 -8.27 7.09
C LYS A 119 -8.05 -8.85 5.76
N ILE A 120 -9.12 -8.30 5.20
CA ILE A 120 -9.71 -8.74 3.93
C ILE A 120 -9.08 -7.95 2.80
N LEU A 121 -8.50 -8.63 1.82
CA LEU A 121 -7.91 -8.01 0.66
C LEU A 121 -8.98 -7.30 -0.18
N SER A 122 -8.91 -5.98 -0.28
CA SER A 122 -9.91 -5.18 -1.00
C SER A 122 -9.44 -4.78 -2.40
N LYS A 123 -8.16 -4.41 -2.55
CA LYS A 123 -7.63 -3.96 -3.84
C LYS A 123 -6.13 -4.23 -3.93
N VAL A 124 -5.69 -4.67 -5.10
CA VAL A 124 -4.27 -4.79 -5.44
C VAL A 124 -4.02 -4.07 -6.74
N ARG A 125 -2.92 -3.31 -6.82
CA ARG A 125 -2.45 -2.67 -8.05
C ARG A 125 -0.94 -2.61 -8.09
N LEU A 126 -0.36 -2.73 -9.27
CA LEU A 126 1.01 -2.29 -9.49
C LEU A 126 1.05 -0.77 -9.41
N THR A 127 2.08 -0.22 -8.78
CA THR A 127 2.37 1.21 -8.94
C THR A 127 3.07 1.40 -10.27
N PRO A 128 2.53 2.20 -11.20
CA PRO A 128 3.24 2.54 -12.42
C PRO A 128 4.53 3.32 -12.06
N TYR A 129 5.54 3.25 -12.93
CA TYR A 129 6.82 3.98 -12.80
C TYR A 129 7.78 3.51 -11.70
N TRP A 130 7.74 2.24 -11.31
CA TRP A 130 8.72 1.67 -10.37
C TRP A 130 9.84 0.85 -11.02
N ASN A 131 10.01 0.96 -12.34
CA ASN A 131 10.95 0.14 -13.11
C ASN A 131 12.41 0.63 -13.05
N ASN A 132 12.80 1.47 -12.08
CA ASN A 132 14.20 1.88 -11.94
C ASN A 132 15.05 0.73 -11.36
N PRO A 133 15.94 0.09 -12.15
CA PRO A 133 16.72 -1.07 -11.68
C PRO A 133 17.66 -0.72 -10.52
N GLN A 134 18.24 0.48 -10.51
CA GLN A 134 19.14 0.94 -9.46
C GLN A 134 18.43 1.05 -8.11
N LYS A 135 17.18 1.55 -8.11
CA LYS A 135 16.36 1.64 -6.90
C LYS A 135 16.01 0.26 -6.35
N CYS A 136 15.86 -0.74 -7.22
CA CYS A 136 15.63 -2.11 -6.80
C CYS A 136 16.86 -2.76 -6.16
N ALA A 137 18.04 -2.64 -6.79
CA ALA A 137 19.28 -3.19 -6.23
C ALA A 137 19.56 -2.65 -4.83
N LYS A 138 19.41 -1.32 -4.63
CA LYS A 138 19.52 -0.68 -3.31
C LYS A 138 18.53 -1.22 -2.28
N LEU A 139 17.34 -1.65 -2.71
CA LEU A 139 16.35 -2.22 -1.81
C LEU A 139 16.70 -3.67 -1.48
N ARG A 140 17.05 -4.52 -2.45
CA ARG A 140 17.44 -5.92 -2.20
C ARG A 140 18.60 -6.04 -1.20
N ASN A 141 19.65 -5.23 -1.37
CA ASN A 141 20.85 -5.31 -0.52
C ASN A 141 20.60 -4.96 0.95
N LYS A 142 19.48 -4.30 1.30
CA LYS A 142 19.17 -3.95 2.69
C LYS A 142 18.61 -5.10 3.53
N PHE A 143 18.40 -6.31 2.99
CA PHE A 143 17.74 -7.37 3.76
C PHE A 143 18.20 -8.79 3.42
N VAL A 144 18.28 -9.64 4.46
CA VAL A 144 18.59 -11.07 4.40
C VAL A 144 17.28 -11.86 4.30
N PRO A 145 17.08 -12.70 3.26
CA PRO A 145 15.83 -13.43 3.09
C PRO A 145 15.55 -14.37 4.28
N VAL A 146 14.34 -14.29 4.85
CA VAL A 146 13.85 -15.29 5.80
C VAL A 146 13.20 -16.43 5.00
N PRO A 147 13.69 -17.68 5.08
CA PRO A 147 13.10 -18.81 4.37
C PRO A 147 11.67 -19.06 4.87
N TYR A 148 10.74 -19.26 3.94
CA TYR A 148 9.32 -19.49 4.23
C TYR A 148 8.86 -20.84 3.69
N LYS A 149 8.26 -21.66 4.56
CA LYS A 149 7.51 -22.86 4.18
C LYS A 149 6.10 -22.45 3.75
N LYS A 150 5.69 -22.89 2.54
CA LYS A 150 4.34 -22.69 2.01
C LYS A 150 3.31 -23.23 3.04
N PRO A 151 2.29 -22.47 3.44
CA PRO A 151 1.30 -22.97 4.37
C PRO A 151 0.38 -23.95 3.63
N PRO A 152 -0.11 -25.00 4.30
CA PRO A 152 -1.00 -25.97 3.68
C PRO A 152 -2.25 -25.27 3.14
N LYS A 153 -2.68 -25.70 1.94
CA LYS A 153 -3.96 -25.30 1.38
C LYS A 153 -5.05 -25.85 2.29
N ILE A 154 -5.77 -24.99 2.99
CA ILE A 154 -7.00 -25.39 3.66
C ILE A 154 -8.06 -25.50 2.56
N TYR A 155 -8.28 -26.72 2.09
CA TYR A 155 -9.49 -27.05 1.34
C TYR A 155 -10.60 -27.15 2.39
N LYS A 156 -11.60 -26.26 2.32
CA LYS A 156 -12.88 -26.53 2.99
C LYS A 156 -13.59 -27.60 2.16
N ILE A 157 -13.93 -28.70 2.82
CA ILE A 157 -14.84 -29.76 2.34
C ILE A 157 -16.22 -29.14 2.13
#